data_AF-A0A7X5QR32-F1
#
_entry.id   AF-A0A7X5QR32-F1
#
_cell.length_a   1.000
_cell.length_b   1.000
_cell.length_c   1.000
_cell.angle_alpha   90.00
_cell.angle_beta   90.00
_cell.angle_gamma   90.00
#
_symmetry.space_group_name_H-M   'P 1'
#
loop_
_entity.id
_entity.type
_entity.pdbx_description
1 polymer ?
#
loop_
_entity_poly.entity_id
_entity_poly.type
_entity_poly.pdbx_seq_one_letter_code
_entity_poly.pdbx_strand_id
1 'polypeptide(L)' 'MVSMPQGFIAFSDDETGGYYGFLKEKTQYKNEVYFFDSSGDGSIESIKEDFFEFVVSRGFQPEHFDLDVLTQ' A
#
# COMPACT_ATOMS: atom_id res chain seq x y z
N MET A 1 -12.35 14.62 2.61
CA MET A 1 -11.07 14.74 1.87
C MET A 1 -10.05 15.39 2.76
N VAL A 2 -9.16 14.57 3.31
CA VAL A 2 -7.99 14.96 4.09
C VAL A 2 -6.81 15.08 3.12
N SER A 3 -5.98 16.10 3.30
CA SER A 3 -4.79 16.28 2.46
C SER A 3 -3.74 15.22 2.76
N MET A 4 -2.98 14.82 1.75
CA MET A 4 -1.95 13.79 1.90
C MET A 4 -0.89 14.21 2.94
N PRO A 5 -0.57 13.34 3.91
CA PRO A 5 0.35 13.68 4.99
C PRO A 5 1.78 13.86 4.47
N GLN A 6 2.51 14.78 5.11
CA GLN A 6 3.90 15.06 4.74
C GLN A 6 4.76 13.81 4.96
N GLY A 7 5.45 13.38 3.90
CA GLY A 7 6.32 12.19 3.94
C GLY A 7 5.63 10.89 3.54
N PHE A 8 4.32 10.91 3.26
CA PHE A 8 3.65 9.81 2.59
C PHE A 8 3.91 9.88 1.07
N ILE A 9 4.39 8.78 0.49
CA ILE A 9 4.64 8.65 -0.95
C ILE A 9 3.69 7.59 -1.48
N ALA A 10 2.55 8.03 -2.01
CA ALA A 10 1.59 7.15 -2.64
C ALA A 10 2.17 6.54 -3.92
N PHE A 11 1.91 5.24 -4.13
CA PHE A 11 2.23 4.53 -5.37
C PHE A 11 1.00 3.83 -5.98
N SER A 12 -0.10 3.68 -5.24
CA SER A 12 -1.36 3.12 -5.75
C SER A 12 -2.54 3.90 -5.18
N ASP A 13 -3.50 4.21 -6.03
CA ASP A 13 -4.84 4.70 -5.68
C ASP A 13 -5.80 3.50 -5.66
N ASP A 14 -6.69 3.42 -4.67
CA ASP A 14 -7.72 2.36 -4.60
C ASP A 14 -9.06 2.78 -5.22
N GLU A 15 -9.14 4.00 -5.77
CA GLU A 15 -10.31 4.60 -6.42
C GLU A 15 -11.52 4.84 -5.49
N THR A 16 -11.36 4.60 -4.18
CA THR A 16 -12.35 4.89 -3.13
C THR A 16 -11.92 6.05 -2.21
N GLY A 17 -10.76 6.63 -2.52
CA GLY A 17 -10.10 7.67 -1.74
C GLY A 17 -9.12 7.12 -0.71
N GLY A 18 -8.79 5.83 -0.78
CA GLY A 18 -7.67 5.22 -0.11
C GLY A 18 -6.42 5.20 -1.00
N TYR A 19 -5.24 5.34 -0.39
CA TYR A 19 -3.97 5.30 -1.09
C TYR A 19 -3.02 4.30 -0.42
N TYR A 20 -2.30 3.52 -1.22
CA TYR A 20 -1.18 2.72 -0.74
C TYR A 20 0.14 3.43 -1.04
N GLY A 21 1.05 3.41 -0.08
CA GLY A 21 2.29 4.17 -0.18
C GLY A 21 3.34 3.78 0.85
N PHE A 22 4.48 4.43 0.74
CA PHE A 22 5.54 4.37 1.74
C PHE A 22 5.43 5.56 2.68
N LEU A 23 5.74 5.34 3.96
CA LEU A 23 5.90 6.41 4.92
C LEU A 23 7.40 6.70 5.14
N LYS A 24 7.79 7.95 4.89
CA LYS A 24 9.13 8.43 5.22
C LYS A 24 9.23 8.72 6.72
N GLU A 25 10.04 7.94 7.43
CA GLU A 25 10.36 8.21 8.83
C GLU A 25 11.75 8.87 8.92
N LYS A 26 11.78 10.15 9.31
CA LYS A 26 13.01 10.96 9.42
C LYS A 26 13.79 10.99 8.09
N THR A 27 14.86 10.22 7.99
CA THR A 27 15.76 10.13 6.83
C THR A 27 15.69 8.80 6.10
N GLN A 28 14.88 7.85 6.58
CA GLN A 28 14.80 6.49 6.04
C GLN A 28 13.41 6.20 5.48
N TYR A 29 13.40 5.34 4.46
CA TYR A 29 12.19 4.71 3.95
C TYR A 29 12.15 3.29 4.50
N LYS A 30 11.02 2.91 5.10
CA LYS A 30 10.73 1.51 5.37
C LYS A 30 10.16 0.90 4.09
N ASN A 31 10.54 -0.35 3.80
CA ASN A 31 9.99 -1.10 2.67
C ASN A 31 8.55 -1.59 2.94
N GLU A 32 8.05 -1.35 4.15
CA GLU A 32 6.68 -1.65 4.54
C GLU A 32 5.69 -0.70 3.84
N VAL A 33 4.60 -1.27 3.35
CA VAL A 33 3.50 -0.56 2.70
C VAL A 33 2.48 -0.11 3.75
N TYR A 34 1.96 1.10 3.56
CA TYR A 34 0.94 1.73 4.39
C TYR A 34 -0.28 2.09 3.56
N PHE A 35 -1.46 2.03 4.17
CA PHE A 35 -2.73 2.51 3.64
C PHE A 35 -3.08 3.87 4.27
N PHE A 36 -3.51 4.83 3.46
CA PHE A 36 -3.97 6.15 3.88
C PHE A 36 -5.41 6.40 3.43
N ASP A 37 -6.34 6.63 4.37
CA ASP A 37 -7.75 6.96 4.07
C ASP A 37 -7.94 8.47 3.96
N SER A 38 -7.95 9.00 2.72
CA SER A 38 -8.20 10.42 2.47
C SER A 38 -9.68 10.80 2.54
N SER A 39 -10.59 9.84 2.38
CA SER A 39 -12.03 10.06 2.35
C SER A 39 -12.62 10.14 3.76
N GLY A 40 -12.09 9.37 4.70
CA GLY A 40 -12.49 9.30 6.10
C GLY A 40 -11.67 10.20 7.02
N ASP A 41 -10.99 9.59 8.00
CA ASP A 41 -10.35 10.28 9.12
C ASP A 41 -8.88 10.68 8.86
N GLY A 42 -8.31 10.30 7.72
CA GLY A 42 -6.90 10.55 7.43
C GLY A 42 -5.94 9.57 8.12
N SER A 43 -6.44 8.43 8.60
CA SER A 43 -5.63 7.38 9.23
C SER A 43 -4.57 6.84 8.28
N ILE A 44 -3.43 6.46 8.86
CA ILE A 44 -2.35 5.74 8.17
C ILE A 44 -2.14 4.43 8.92
N GLU A 45 -2.30 3.31 8.22
CA GLU A 45 -2.16 1.97 8.80
C GLU A 45 -1.13 1.17 8.01
N SER A 46 -0.25 0.45 8.71
CA SER A 46 0.59 -0.56 8.06
C SER A 46 -0.28 -1.72 7.60
N ILE A 47 -0.10 -2.14 6.34
CA ILE A 47 -0.71 -3.38 5.83
C ILE A 47 0.15 -4.62 6.10
N LYS A 48 1.32 -4.46 6.74
CA LYS A 48 2.27 -5.53 7.09
C LYS A 48 2.80 -6.33 5.90
N GLU A 49 2.87 -5.69 4.74
CA GLU A 49 3.44 -6.24 3.50
C GLU A 49 4.57 -5.33 3.03
N ASP A 50 5.59 -5.89 2.38
CA ASP A 50 6.51 -5.10 1.57
C ASP A 50 5.96 -4.79 0.17
N PHE A 51 6.68 -3.98 -0.61
CA PHE A 51 6.20 -3.60 -1.94
C PHE A 51 6.02 -4.78 -2.90
N PHE A 52 6.90 -5.79 -2.84
CA PHE A 52 6.80 -6.93 -3.73
C PHE A 52 5.64 -7.84 -3.31
N GLU A 53 5.47 -8.06 -2.01
CA GLU A 53 4.32 -8.77 -1.45
C GLU A 53 3.00 -8.09 -1.85
N PHE A 54 2.93 -6.75 -1.76
CA PHE A 54 1.78 -5.96 -2.22
C PHE A 54 1.49 -6.17 -3.71
N VAL A 55 2.53 -6.13 -4.55
CA VAL A 55 2.36 -6.31 -6.01
C VAL A 55 1.80 -7.70 -6.30
N VAL A 56 2.25 -8.73 -5.59
CA VAL A 56 1.70 -10.09 -5.75
C VAL A 56 0.26 -10.17 -5.22
N SER A 57 0.02 -9.70 -3.99
CA SER A 57 -1.24 -9.89 -3.25
C SER A 57 -2.41 -9.05 -3.77
N ARG A 58 -2.13 -7.87 -4.35
CA ARG A 58 -3.17 -6.88 -4.74
C ARG A 58 -3.01 -6.37 -6.17
N GLY A 59 -1.78 -6.14 -6.63
CA GLY A 59 -1.54 -5.61 -7.98
C GLY A 59 -1.72 -6.66 -9.08
N PHE A 60 -1.19 -7.86 -8.85
CA PHE A 60 -1.22 -8.97 -9.78
C PHE A 60 -2.36 -9.94 -9.46
N GLN A 61 -2.45 -10.41 -8.21
CA GLN A 61 -3.45 -11.40 -7.77
C GLN A 61 -3.40 -12.67 -8.64
N PRO A 62 -2.37 -13.53 -8.45
CA PRO A 62 -2.19 -14.76 -9.23
C PRO A 62 -3.45 -15.63 -9.34
N GLU A 63 -4.30 -15.58 -8.33
CA GLU A 63 -5.57 -16.30 -8.25
C GLU A 63 -6.55 -15.89 -9.36
N HIS A 64 -6.45 -14.67 -9.90
CA HIS A 64 -7.23 -14.22 -11.06
C HIS A 64 -6.80 -14.86 -12.38
N PHE A 65 -5.63 -15.50 -12.41
CA PHE A 65 -5.04 -16.10 -13.59
C PHE A 65 -4.94 -17.63 -13.50
N ASP A 66 -5.58 -18.24 -12.48
CA ASP A 66 -5.45 -19.67 -12.16
C ASP A 66 -3.98 -20.12 -12.00
N LEU A 67 -3.12 -19.22 -11.52
CA LEU A 67 -1.71 -19.53 -11.25
C LEU A 67 -1.59 -20.08 -9.84
N ASP A 68 -1.33 -21.39 -9.72
CA ASP A 68 -0.94 -21.99 -8.45
C ASP A 68 0.35 -21.31 -7.95
N VAL A 69 0.26 -20.60 -6.83
CA VAL A 69 1.45 -20.10 -6.12
C VAL A 69 2.18 -21.32 -5.59
N LEU A 70 3.10 -21.86 -6.40
CA LEU A 70 4.04 -22.89 -5.98
C LEU A 70 4.99 -22.25 -4.95
N THR A 71 4.58 -22.26 -3.68
CA THR A 71 5.48 -22.05 -2.56
C THR A 71 6.48 -23.20 -2.57
N GLN A 72 7.71 -22.89 -3.01
CA GLN A 72 8.88 -23.76 -2.82
C GLN A 72 9.38 -23.66 -1.38
#